data_AF-A0A067BP28-F1
#
_entry.id   AF-A0A067BP28-F1
#
_cell.length_a   1.000
_cell.length_b   1.000
_cell.length_c   1.000
_cell.angle_alpha   90.00
_cell.angle_beta   90.00
_cell.angle_gamma   90.00
#
_symmetry.space_group_name_H-M   'P 1'
#
loop_
_entity.id
_entity.type
_entity.pdbx_description
1 polymer ?
#
loop_
_entity_poly.entity_id
_entity_poly.type
_entity_poly.pdbx_seq_one_letter_code
_entity_poly.pdbx_strand_id
1 'polypeptide(L)'
;MLSVSKLAVCLGLLASSAMGQFCFQSVEKIGADQSYNLTLSAEVSTKTITHDKATYIALHFNQLDLPHGASVTVSAPDGQNAVTYTGKHSDFYAEFIRGDAAKITYHAPPKGKGASPVISIDRYASGFPENSQKHPEAICGKDDSEAAICYKDKVPTQYKKAQAVARLFMNGSGLCTGWLFGSEGHLITNNHCIGDASKAKNVQVEFAAECATCNDPNNTKQLGCKGKVVASSVEFIHTNKALDYTLVKINSKDLASYGYLTARESGPVLGEEIYIPQHPAGKPTRIAAKLDNGQPGTIEDMGHASCVDDEVGYMVDTEGGSSGSPVLSAKDNSVIALHNCGGCLNGAVKIDKIVKDLKRINKLPKNALDGGISPTPKPSDKPTPKPTYDPTDSPSDDPSDDPSDDPTTKPTTKPTSQPSTKPTKKPTTKPTNRPRPSTPRPATKKPSSKPTSRPSSGAKKVWEQCGGKDYTGSTSCGEHLTCVRVDEWYSQCVPGIGFHWN
;
A
#
# COMPACT_ATOMS: atom_id res chain seq x y z
N MET A 1 25.28 -33.98 -43.06
CA MET A 1 24.86 -34.38 -41.69
C MET A 1 24.60 -33.11 -40.90
N LEU A 2 23.45 -33.01 -40.22
CA LEU A 2 23.07 -31.85 -39.40
C LEU A 2 22.55 -32.41 -38.07
N SER A 3 23.05 -31.88 -36.95
CA SER A 3 22.63 -32.31 -35.62
C SER A 3 21.40 -31.55 -35.16
N VAL A 4 20.43 -32.26 -34.57
CA VAL A 4 19.23 -31.69 -33.95
C VAL A 4 19.29 -32.02 -32.46
N SER A 5 19.05 -31.02 -31.61
CA SER A 5 18.90 -31.22 -30.17
C SER A 5 17.90 -30.21 -29.61
N LYS A 6 16.65 -30.67 -29.49
CA LYS A 6 15.60 -30.09 -28.64
C LYS A 6 15.30 -31.08 -27.52
N LEU A 7 14.58 -30.59 -26.49
CA LEU A 7 14.08 -31.30 -25.31
C LEU A 7 15.12 -31.75 -24.29
N ALA A 8 14.97 -31.23 -23.07
CA ALA A 8 14.88 -32.05 -21.89
C ALA A 8 13.62 -31.61 -21.12
N VAL A 9 12.62 -32.49 -21.02
CA VAL A 9 11.45 -32.35 -20.14
C VAL A 9 11.53 -33.51 -19.15
N CYS A 10 11.32 -33.25 -17.86
CA CYS A 10 11.26 -34.28 -16.83
C CYS A 10 9.96 -34.13 -16.03
N LEU A 11 9.36 -35.26 -15.63
CA LEU A 11 8.02 -35.33 -15.06
C LEU A 11 7.89 -36.55 -14.14
N GLY A 12 7.32 -36.38 -12.94
CA GLY A 12 7.17 -37.44 -11.91
C GLY A 12 8.45 -37.69 -11.08
N LEU A 13 8.42 -38.26 -9.87
CA LEU A 13 7.36 -38.81 -8.99
C LEU A 13 7.82 -38.66 -7.51
N LEU A 14 7.01 -38.62 -6.44
CA LEU A 14 5.54 -38.58 -6.23
C LEU A 14 5.20 -38.06 -4.80
N ALA A 15 3.93 -37.72 -4.58
CA ALA A 15 3.17 -37.75 -3.32
C ALA A 15 3.80 -37.26 -1.98
N SER A 16 3.52 -36.00 -1.61
CA SER A 16 3.02 -35.64 -0.27
C SER A 16 2.05 -34.47 -0.37
N SER A 17 0.97 -34.46 0.43
CA SER A 17 -0.18 -33.56 0.23
C SER A 17 0.06 -32.14 0.78
N ALA A 18 0.60 -31.27 -0.07
CA ALA A 18 0.63 -29.82 0.14
C ALA A 18 0.46 -29.08 -1.20
N MET A 19 -0.78 -29.03 -1.70
CA MET A 19 -1.14 -28.11 -2.79
C MET A 19 -1.29 -26.69 -2.24
N GLY A 20 -0.18 -26.13 -1.75
CA GLY A 20 -0.08 -24.69 -1.53
C GLY A 20 -0.27 -23.96 -2.85
N GLN A 21 -1.07 -22.89 -2.84
CA GLN A 21 -1.32 -22.07 -4.01
C GLN A 21 -0.03 -21.30 -4.32
N PHE A 22 0.78 -21.82 -5.25
CA PHE A 22 2.06 -21.22 -5.65
C PHE A 22 1.86 -19.86 -6.32
N CYS A 23 1.70 -18.80 -5.52
CA CYS A 23 1.70 -17.44 -6.02
C CYS A 23 3.11 -17.09 -6.50
N PHE A 24 3.25 -16.87 -7.81
CA PHE A 24 4.52 -16.50 -8.43
C PHE A 24 4.79 -15.01 -8.23
N GLN A 25 5.12 -14.64 -6.99
CA GLN A 25 5.57 -13.31 -6.61
C GLN A 25 6.63 -12.78 -7.58
N SER A 26 6.27 -11.73 -8.32
CA SER A 26 7.09 -11.16 -9.38
C SER A 26 6.77 -9.68 -9.56
N VAL A 27 7.71 -8.93 -10.15
CA VAL A 27 7.47 -7.51 -10.46
C VAL A 27 6.39 -7.39 -11.52
N GLU A 28 5.52 -6.42 -11.37
CA GLU A 28 4.56 -6.07 -12.41
C GLU A 28 5.34 -5.65 -13.67
N LYS A 29 5.03 -6.26 -14.81
CA LYS A 29 5.83 -6.15 -16.03
C LYS A 29 5.08 -5.34 -17.08
N ILE A 30 5.48 -4.08 -17.20
CA ILE A 30 4.85 -3.09 -18.08
C ILE A 30 5.53 -2.92 -19.43
N GLY A 31 6.54 -3.73 -19.74
CA GLY A 31 7.27 -3.66 -21.01
C GLY A 31 8.29 -4.78 -21.21
N ALA A 32 9.08 -4.68 -22.26
CA ALA A 32 10.14 -5.63 -22.56
C ALA A 32 11.37 -4.98 -23.21
N ASP A 33 12.56 -5.44 -22.84
CA ASP A 33 13.82 -5.11 -23.52
C ASP A 33 13.78 -5.53 -24.98
N GLN A 34 14.23 -4.60 -25.84
CA GLN A 34 14.49 -4.78 -27.25
C GLN A 34 16.00 -4.65 -27.46
N SER A 35 16.64 -5.71 -27.97
CA SER A 35 18.08 -5.66 -28.30
C SER A 35 18.34 -4.57 -29.34
N TYR A 36 19.35 -3.74 -29.09
CA TYR A 36 19.70 -2.61 -29.93
C TYR A 36 21.22 -2.50 -30.02
N ASN A 37 21.76 -1.83 -31.03
CA ASN A 37 23.20 -1.61 -31.11
C ASN A 37 23.45 -0.24 -31.72
N LEU A 38 23.74 0.73 -30.87
CA LEU A 38 24.05 2.10 -31.26
C LEU A 38 25.25 2.62 -30.47
N THR A 39 26.30 2.98 -31.20
CA THR A 39 27.37 3.83 -30.68
C THR A 39 27.23 5.20 -31.35
N LEU A 40 27.09 6.28 -30.57
CA LEU A 40 27.09 7.64 -31.11
C LEU A 40 28.49 8.23 -31.08
N SER A 41 28.96 8.72 -32.23
CA SER A 41 30.19 9.51 -32.33
C SER A 41 29.94 10.98 -31.97
N ALA A 42 31.01 11.75 -31.75
CA ALA A 42 30.91 13.20 -31.50
C ALA A 42 30.28 13.99 -32.67
N GLU A 43 30.18 13.40 -33.86
CA GLU A 43 29.59 14.01 -35.06
C GLU A 43 28.06 13.85 -35.08
N VAL A 44 27.52 12.80 -34.44
CA VAL A 44 26.07 12.53 -34.42
C VAL A 44 25.44 13.21 -33.20
N SER A 45 25.11 14.49 -33.37
CA SER A 45 24.48 15.32 -32.33
C SER A 45 23.06 14.90 -31.94
N THR A 46 22.35 14.10 -32.75
CA THR A 46 20.98 13.66 -32.44
C THR A 46 20.65 12.31 -33.08
N LYS A 47 19.93 11.45 -32.35
CA LYS A 47 19.32 10.21 -32.85
C LYS A 47 17.99 9.98 -32.15
N THR A 48 16.97 9.57 -32.90
CA THR A 48 15.68 9.11 -32.34
C THR A 48 15.59 7.60 -32.43
N ILE A 49 15.04 6.97 -31.39
CA ILE A 49 14.61 5.57 -31.32
C ILE A 49 13.08 5.58 -31.22
N THR A 50 12.41 4.71 -31.97
CA THR A 50 10.95 4.59 -32.01
C THR A 50 10.51 3.12 -31.92
N HIS A 51 9.34 2.87 -31.34
CA HIS A 51 8.73 1.55 -31.23
C HIS A 51 7.20 1.68 -31.25
N ASP A 52 6.56 1.22 -32.34
CA ASP A 52 5.13 1.41 -32.60
C ASP A 52 4.23 1.04 -31.40
N LYS A 53 3.35 1.96 -31.01
CA LYS A 53 2.42 1.90 -29.86
C LYS A 53 3.06 1.68 -28.48
N ALA A 54 4.39 1.84 -28.33
CA ALA A 54 4.99 1.75 -27.00
C ALA A 54 4.46 2.87 -26.09
N THR A 55 4.14 2.53 -24.84
CA THR A 55 3.62 3.50 -23.85
C THR A 55 4.72 4.34 -23.23
N TYR A 56 5.96 3.84 -23.24
CA TYR A 56 7.19 4.56 -22.94
C TYR A 56 8.38 3.90 -23.65
N ILE A 57 9.50 4.62 -23.72
CA ILE A 57 10.83 4.11 -24.08
C ILE A 57 11.80 4.40 -22.92
N ALA A 58 12.49 3.38 -22.41
CA ALA A 58 13.57 3.53 -21.42
C ALA A 58 14.88 2.99 -22.00
N LEU A 59 15.88 3.86 -22.18
CA LEU A 59 17.13 3.50 -22.85
C LEU A 59 18.12 2.88 -21.86
N HIS A 60 18.71 1.73 -22.22
CA HIS A 60 19.83 1.17 -21.46
C HIS A 60 21.16 1.62 -22.07
N PHE A 61 22.01 2.22 -21.25
CA PHE A 61 23.38 2.56 -21.62
C PHE A 61 24.33 1.57 -20.97
N ASN A 62 24.83 0.60 -21.74
CA ASN A 62 25.98 -0.22 -21.35
C ASN A 62 27.18 0.67 -20.94
N GLN A 63 27.45 1.74 -21.70
CA GLN A 63 28.47 2.72 -21.35
C GLN A 63 28.10 4.14 -21.79
N LEU A 64 28.26 5.11 -20.89
CA LEU A 64 28.13 6.53 -21.14
C LEU A 64 29.29 7.28 -20.46
N ASP A 65 30.35 7.54 -21.22
CA ASP A 65 31.56 8.24 -20.77
C ASP A 65 31.67 9.59 -21.50
N LEU A 66 31.34 10.68 -20.80
CA LEU A 66 31.23 12.01 -21.37
C LEU A 66 32.38 12.92 -20.89
N PRO A 67 33.08 13.63 -21.79
CA PRO A 67 34.14 14.56 -21.41
C PRO A 67 33.58 15.74 -20.60
N HIS A 68 34.40 16.33 -19.74
CA HIS A 68 33.99 17.42 -18.86
C HIS A 68 33.35 18.59 -19.63
N GLY A 69 32.13 18.96 -19.24
CA GLY A 69 31.35 20.02 -19.89
C GLY A 69 30.50 19.57 -21.09
N ALA A 70 30.51 18.29 -21.44
CA ALA A 70 29.57 17.69 -22.38
C ALA A 70 28.38 17.04 -21.66
N SER A 71 27.27 16.84 -22.38
CA SER A 71 26.10 16.13 -21.87
C SER A 71 25.40 15.28 -22.93
N VAL A 72 24.57 14.33 -22.48
CA VAL A 72 23.57 13.65 -23.31
C VAL A 72 22.19 13.91 -22.73
N THR A 73 21.32 14.48 -23.54
CA THR A 73 19.91 14.70 -23.19
C THR A 73 19.05 13.60 -23.81
N VAL A 74 18.22 12.96 -23.01
CA VAL A 74 17.18 12.02 -23.47
C VAL A 74 15.83 12.69 -23.26
N SER A 75 15.01 12.82 -24.31
CA SER A 75 13.72 13.51 -24.26
C SER A 75 12.65 12.85 -25.12
N ALA A 76 11.40 13.30 -25.02
CA ALA A 76 10.42 13.10 -26.09
C ALA A 76 10.87 13.82 -27.39
N PRO A 77 10.33 13.46 -28.58
CA PRO A 77 10.76 14.06 -29.85
C PRO A 77 10.61 15.59 -29.94
N ASP A 78 9.58 16.12 -29.26
CA ASP A 78 9.28 17.56 -29.13
C ASP A 78 10.16 18.29 -28.10
N GLY A 79 10.98 17.56 -27.34
CA GLY A 79 11.84 18.09 -26.28
C GLY A 79 11.23 18.05 -24.87
N GLN A 80 9.98 17.59 -24.71
CA GLN A 80 9.38 17.46 -23.38
C GLN A 80 10.01 16.32 -22.56
N ASN A 81 9.85 16.40 -21.23
CA ASN A 81 10.36 15.43 -20.26
C ASN A 81 11.87 15.13 -20.38
N ALA A 82 12.65 16.10 -20.88
CA ALA A 82 14.08 15.97 -21.09
C ALA A 82 14.87 15.73 -19.79
N VAL A 83 15.75 14.72 -19.81
CA VAL A 83 16.66 14.37 -18.72
C VAL A 83 18.10 14.39 -19.23
N THR A 84 18.99 15.07 -18.51
CA THR A 84 20.35 15.39 -18.97
C THR A 84 21.41 14.67 -18.13
N TYR A 85 22.18 13.81 -18.79
CA TYR A 85 23.27 13.04 -18.20
C TYR A 85 24.63 13.67 -18.49
N THR A 86 25.53 13.64 -17.51
CA THR A 86 26.91 14.16 -17.58
C THR A 86 27.88 13.23 -16.86
N GLY A 87 29.17 13.28 -17.19
CA GLY A 87 30.18 12.44 -16.54
C GLY A 87 30.17 10.98 -17.02
N LYS A 88 30.36 10.03 -16.09
CA LYS A 88 30.53 8.60 -16.40
C LYS A 88 29.44 7.74 -15.76
N HIS A 89 28.82 6.88 -16.56
CA HIS A 89 27.81 5.90 -16.17
C HIS A 89 28.01 4.61 -16.99
N SER A 90 27.52 3.48 -16.48
CA SER A 90 27.61 2.16 -17.12
C SER A 90 26.55 1.21 -16.59
N ASP A 91 26.06 0.29 -17.41
CA ASP A 91 25.06 -0.73 -17.03
C ASP A 91 23.81 -0.11 -16.36
N PHE A 92 23.24 0.94 -16.95
CA PHE A 92 22.11 1.68 -16.37
C PHE A 92 20.98 1.99 -17.36
N TYR A 93 19.72 1.95 -16.88
CA TYR A 93 18.58 2.56 -17.58
C TYR A 93 18.46 4.05 -17.28
N ALA A 94 18.43 4.86 -18.34
CA ALA A 94 17.96 6.25 -18.27
C ALA A 94 16.47 6.32 -17.92
N GLU A 95 16.03 7.49 -17.46
CA GLU A 95 14.62 7.75 -17.13
C GLU A 95 13.71 7.47 -18.32
N PHE A 96 12.54 6.88 -18.04
CA PHE A 96 11.57 6.58 -19.09
C PHE A 96 11.04 7.87 -19.74
N ILE A 97 10.97 7.86 -21.06
CA ILE A 97 10.28 8.86 -21.87
C ILE A 97 8.92 8.28 -22.22
N ARG A 98 7.83 8.90 -21.74
CA ARG A 98 6.46 8.46 -22.06
C ARG A 98 6.16 8.74 -23.54
N GLY A 99 5.53 7.77 -24.22
CA GLY A 99 5.30 7.77 -25.66
C GLY A 99 6.10 6.70 -26.40
N ASP A 100 5.91 6.63 -27.71
CA ASP A 100 6.47 5.61 -28.61
C ASP A 100 7.90 5.90 -29.09
N ALA A 101 8.50 6.99 -28.62
CA ALA A 101 9.76 7.52 -29.13
C ALA A 101 10.61 8.21 -28.05
N ALA A 102 11.93 7.96 -28.08
CA ALA A 102 12.94 8.69 -27.31
C ALA A 102 13.97 9.31 -28.25
N LYS A 103 14.26 10.60 -28.02
CA LYS A 103 15.26 11.39 -28.73
C LYS A 103 16.50 11.54 -27.84
N ILE A 104 17.63 11.04 -28.32
CA ILE A 104 18.96 11.21 -27.74
C ILE A 104 19.61 12.41 -28.43
N THR A 105 20.09 13.38 -27.67
CA THR A 105 20.82 14.56 -28.16
C THR A 105 22.16 14.64 -27.45
N TYR A 106 23.27 14.62 -28.19
CA TYR A 106 24.61 14.83 -27.64
C TYR A 106 25.00 16.30 -27.74
N HIS A 107 25.46 16.87 -26.63
CA HIS A 107 25.91 18.25 -26.51
C HIS A 107 27.43 18.25 -26.27
N ALA A 108 28.18 18.65 -27.30
CA ALA A 108 29.63 18.78 -27.24
C ALA A 108 30.07 19.89 -26.26
N PRO A 109 31.28 19.79 -25.65
CA PRO A 109 31.72 20.74 -24.65
C PRO A 109 32.07 22.10 -25.30
N PRO A 110 31.94 23.26 -24.59
CA PRO A 110 32.03 24.60 -25.19
C PRO A 110 33.34 24.99 -25.88
N LYS A 111 34.40 24.17 -25.81
CA LYS A 111 35.66 24.34 -26.55
C LYS A 111 36.13 22.96 -27.03
N GLY A 112 36.07 22.73 -28.35
CA GLY A 112 36.23 21.42 -28.99
C GLY A 112 37.67 20.84 -29.01
N LYS A 113 38.24 20.53 -27.84
CA LYS A 113 39.45 19.70 -27.66
C LYS A 113 39.34 18.78 -26.43
N GLY A 114 38.17 18.20 -26.21
CA GLY A 114 37.97 17.11 -25.24
C GLY A 114 38.34 15.75 -25.83
N ALA A 115 38.46 14.73 -24.98
CA ALA A 115 38.45 13.34 -25.45
C ALA A 115 37.09 13.01 -26.09
N SER A 116 37.08 12.12 -27.08
CA SER A 116 35.83 11.65 -27.71
C SER A 116 34.90 11.00 -26.67
N PRO A 117 33.58 11.26 -26.72
CA PRO A 117 32.63 10.60 -25.84
C PRO A 117 32.49 9.12 -26.21
N VAL A 118 32.16 8.28 -25.24
CA VAL A 118 31.69 6.91 -25.47
C VAL A 118 30.22 6.87 -25.10
N ILE A 119 29.33 6.72 -26.08
CA ILE A 119 27.88 6.68 -25.89
C ILE A 119 27.38 5.39 -26.54
N SER A 120 27.14 4.35 -25.74
CA SER A 120 26.80 3.00 -26.18
C SER A 120 25.47 2.53 -25.60
N ILE A 121 24.51 2.23 -26.47
CA ILE A 121 23.16 1.71 -26.17
C ILE A 121 23.03 0.32 -26.78
N ASP A 122 22.91 -0.69 -25.91
CA ASP A 122 22.81 -2.14 -26.22
C ASP A 122 21.36 -2.67 -26.18
N ARG A 123 20.45 -1.93 -25.56
CA ARG A 123 19.01 -2.22 -25.55
C ARG A 123 18.20 -0.99 -25.16
N TYR A 124 16.90 -1.07 -25.41
CA TYR A 124 15.91 -0.19 -24.79
C TYR A 124 14.70 -1.03 -24.39
N ALA A 125 14.08 -0.71 -23.26
CA ALA A 125 12.79 -1.28 -22.93
C ALA A 125 11.68 -0.46 -23.60
N SER A 126 10.76 -1.13 -24.28
CA SER A 126 9.50 -0.54 -24.74
C SER A 126 8.35 -0.94 -23.83
N GLY A 127 7.55 0.03 -23.44
CA GLY A 127 6.31 -0.20 -22.70
C GLY A 127 5.24 -0.88 -23.54
N PHE A 128 4.50 -1.82 -22.95
CA PHE A 128 3.43 -2.53 -23.66
C PHE A 128 2.30 -1.56 -24.06
N PRO A 129 1.73 -1.68 -25.28
CA PRO A 129 0.57 -0.89 -25.72
C PRO A 129 -0.60 -0.95 -24.72
N GLU A 130 -1.31 0.16 -24.50
CA GLU A 130 -2.35 0.28 -23.45
C GLU A 130 -3.39 -0.87 -23.49
N ASN A 131 -3.76 -1.35 -24.68
CA ASN A 131 -4.75 -2.43 -24.86
C ASN A 131 -4.22 -3.86 -24.66
N SER A 132 -2.93 -4.02 -24.32
CA SER A 132 -2.26 -5.30 -24.07
C SER A 132 -1.80 -5.47 -22.61
N GLN A 133 -1.97 -4.42 -21.80
CA GLN A 133 -1.62 -4.41 -20.38
C GLN A 133 -2.58 -5.30 -19.58
N LYS A 134 -2.04 -6.10 -18.65
CA LYS A 134 -2.80 -7.01 -17.79
C LYS A 134 -2.47 -6.72 -16.32
N HIS A 135 -3.41 -6.14 -15.60
CA HIS A 135 -3.26 -5.82 -14.18
C HIS A 135 -4.52 -6.27 -13.42
N PRO A 136 -4.44 -7.40 -12.71
CA PRO A 136 -4.91 -7.41 -11.32
C PRO A 136 -4.00 -8.25 -10.41
N GLU A 137 -3.68 -7.72 -9.23
CA GLU A 137 -3.01 -8.44 -8.12
C GLU A 137 -3.23 -7.64 -6.79
N ALA A 138 -4.46 -7.39 -6.29
CA ALA A 138 -5.79 -7.69 -6.83
C ALA A 138 -6.89 -6.69 -6.39
N ILE A 139 -7.82 -6.43 -7.32
CA ILE A 139 -9.13 -5.75 -7.13
C ILE A 139 -10.21 -6.83 -7.29
N CYS A 140 -11.14 -6.94 -6.34
CA CYS A 140 -12.25 -7.92 -6.41
C CYS A 140 -13.64 -7.28 -6.36
N GLY A 141 -13.76 -6.14 -7.02
CA GLY A 141 -14.97 -5.34 -7.13
C GLY A 141 -14.76 -4.19 -8.12
N LYS A 142 -15.09 -2.97 -7.70
CA LYS A 142 -14.71 -1.73 -8.37
C LYS A 142 -13.47 -1.14 -7.69
N ASP A 143 -12.60 -0.47 -8.44
CA ASP A 143 -11.54 0.38 -7.85
C ASP A 143 -12.18 1.50 -6.98
N ASP A 144 -12.03 1.41 -5.66
CA ASP A 144 -12.45 2.37 -4.63
C ASP A 144 -11.26 3.10 -3.99
N SER A 145 -10.05 2.90 -4.50
CA SER A 145 -8.89 3.74 -4.18
C SER A 145 -9.03 5.13 -4.83
N GLU A 146 -8.74 6.20 -4.10
CA GLU A 146 -8.70 7.56 -4.67
C GLU A 146 -7.24 8.01 -4.89
N ALA A 147 -7.00 8.98 -5.79
CA ALA A 147 -5.67 9.58 -5.92
C ALA A 147 -5.26 10.29 -4.62
N ALA A 148 -3.98 10.26 -4.25
CA ALA A 148 -3.50 10.82 -2.98
C ALA A 148 -3.86 12.31 -2.84
N ILE A 149 -3.76 13.10 -3.92
CA ILE A 149 -4.22 14.50 -3.98
C ILE A 149 -5.70 14.70 -3.55
N CYS A 150 -6.57 13.70 -3.71
CA CYS A 150 -7.95 13.73 -3.21
C CYS A 150 -8.05 13.73 -1.67
N TYR A 151 -7.04 13.17 -0.97
CA TYR A 151 -6.98 13.12 0.49
C TYR A 151 -6.39 14.40 1.11
N LYS A 152 -5.76 15.27 0.32
CA LYS A 152 -5.01 16.45 0.79
C LYS A 152 -5.78 17.31 1.79
N ASP A 153 -7.02 17.67 1.44
CA ASP A 153 -7.89 18.49 2.27
C ASP A 153 -8.89 17.65 3.10
N LYS A 154 -9.16 16.41 2.69
CA LYS A 154 -10.10 15.49 3.38
C LYS A 154 -9.48 14.87 4.63
N VAL A 155 -8.26 14.35 4.51
CA VAL A 155 -7.54 13.60 5.56
C VAL A 155 -6.03 13.93 5.48
N PRO A 156 -5.62 15.17 5.82
CA PRO A 156 -4.27 15.68 5.55
C PRO A 156 -3.13 14.86 6.17
N THR A 157 -3.37 14.13 7.27
CA THR A 157 -2.38 13.23 7.88
C THR A 157 -2.05 12.05 6.98
N GLN A 158 -3.07 11.39 6.40
CA GLN A 158 -2.88 10.26 5.48
C GLN A 158 -2.21 10.72 4.18
N TYR A 159 -2.63 11.88 3.64
CA TYR A 159 -1.97 12.51 2.50
C TYR A 159 -0.47 12.77 2.77
N LYS A 160 -0.14 13.37 3.92
CA LYS A 160 1.25 13.65 4.30
C LYS A 160 2.08 12.38 4.48
N LYS A 161 1.49 11.28 4.96
CA LYS A 161 2.14 9.97 5.06
C LYS A 161 2.36 9.33 3.68
N ALA A 162 1.42 9.48 2.76
CA ALA A 162 1.56 8.99 1.39
C ALA A 162 2.73 9.62 0.62
N GLN A 163 3.14 10.85 0.95
CA GLN A 163 4.32 11.50 0.33
C GLN A 163 5.65 10.77 0.60
N ALA A 164 5.72 9.91 1.62
CA ALA A 164 6.89 9.08 1.92
C ALA A 164 6.95 7.78 1.09
N VAL A 165 6.00 7.57 0.17
CA VAL A 165 5.91 6.43 -0.75
C VAL A 165 6.44 6.83 -2.13
N ALA A 166 7.10 5.89 -2.80
CA ALA A 166 7.68 6.06 -4.13
C ALA A 166 7.21 4.96 -5.10
N ARG A 167 7.09 5.34 -6.36
CA ARG A 167 7.00 4.42 -7.51
C ARG A 167 8.41 3.90 -7.80
N LEU A 168 8.57 2.57 -7.84
CA LEU A 168 9.83 1.92 -8.20
C LEU A 168 9.73 1.42 -9.63
N PHE A 169 10.60 1.91 -10.51
CA PHE A 169 10.72 1.46 -11.90
C PHE A 169 12.07 0.76 -12.08
N MET A 170 12.03 -0.55 -12.35
CA MET A 170 13.17 -1.46 -12.24
C MET A 170 13.51 -2.09 -13.59
N ASN A 171 14.80 -2.18 -13.94
CA ASN A 171 15.28 -2.82 -15.17
C ASN A 171 14.48 -2.40 -16.44
N GLY A 172 14.14 -1.11 -16.53
CA GLY A 172 13.37 -0.53 -17.64
C GLY A 172 11.95 -1.05 -17.85
N SER A 173 11.44 -1.98 -17.04
CA SER A 173 10.19 -2.71 -17.37
C SER A 173 9.40 -3.29 -16.19
N GLY A 174 9.99 -3.36 -14.99
CA GLY A 174 9.33 -3.83 -13.78
C GLY A 174 8.81 -2.68 -12.91
N LEU A 175 7.68 -2.89 -12.23
CA LEU A 175 7.09 -1.98 -11.24
C LEU A 175 6.94 -2.63 -9.87
N CYS A 176 7.16 -1.82 -8.84
CA CYS A 176 6.75 -2.06 -7.45
C CYS A 176 6.52 -0.71 -6.75
N THR A 177 6.06 -0.76 -5.51
CA THR A 177 6.02 0.35 -4.57
C THR A 177 7.13 0.18 -3.53
N GLY A 178 7.64 1.30 -2.99
CA GLY A 178 8.51 1.29 -1.83
C GLY A 178 8.35 2.57 -1.02
N TRP A 179 8.87 2.61 0.20
CA TRP A 179 8.66 3.76 1.09
C TRP A 179 9.83 4.03 2.04
N LEU A 180 10.00 5.29 2.44
CA LEU A 180 11.07 5.75 3.33
C LEU A 180 10.85 5.25 4.75
N PHE A 181 11.78 4.43 5.26
CA PHE A 181 11.68 3.79 6.57
C PHE A 181 12.69 4.39 7.54
N GLY A 182 12.19 5.15 8.52
CA GLY A 182 13.03 5.93 9.43
C GLY A 182 13.79 7.09 8.76
N SER A 183 14.56 7.83 9.55
CA SER A 183 15.06 9.16 9.18
C SER A 183 16.43 9.18 8.47
N GLU A 184 16.84 8.08 7.83
CA GLU A 184 18.22 7.88 7.34
C GLU A 184 18.32 7.55 5.85
N GLY A 185 17.27 7.85 5.07
CA GLY A 185 17.24 7.60 3.62
C GLY A 185 17.17 6.11 3.26
N HIS A 186 16.82 5.24 4.19
CA HIS A 186 16.51 3.85 3.89
C HIS A 186 15.12 3.75 3.26
N LEU A 187 14.98 2.87 2.27
CA LEU A 187 13.71 2.52 1.65
C LEU A 187 13.48 1.01 1.82
N ILE A 188 12.23 0.62 2.04
CA ILE A 188 11.81 -0.79 2.10
C ILE A 188 10.77 -1.07 1.01
N THR A 189 10.81 -2.29 0.47
CA THR A 189 9.92 -2.86 -0.55
C THR A 189 9.99 -4.40 -0.44
N ASN A 190 9.33 -5.16 -1.31
CA ASN A 190 9.43 -6.62 -1.28
C ASN A 190 10.78 -7.15 -1.79
N ASN A 191 11.10 -8.39 -1.42
CA ASN A 191 12.23 -9.12 -1.98
C ASN A 191 11.96 -9.52 -3.44
N HIS A 192 10.73 -9.90 -3.81
CA HIS A 192 10.43 -10.21 -5.21
C HIS A 192 10.65 -8.99 -6.14
N CYS A 193 10.48 -7.78 -5.61
CA CYS A 193 10.93 -6.53 -6.22
C CYS A 193 12.46 -6.47 -6.32
N ILE A 194 13.17 -6.22 -5.21
CA ILE A 194 14.63 -6.03 -5.17
C ILE A 194 15.29 -7.19 -4.41
N GLY A 195 15.43 -8.36 -5.06
CA GLY A 195 15.89 -9.59 -4.40
C GLY A 195 17.39 -9.72 -4.16
N ASP A 196 18.20 -8.80 -4.71
CA ASP A 196 19.66 -8.84 -4.68
C ASP A 196 20.30 -7.48 -5.02
N ALA A 197 21.61 -7.40 -4.81
CA ALA A 197 22.44 -6.22 -5.08
C ALA A 197 22.70 -5.93 -6.56
N SER A 198 22.34 -6.84 -7.48
CA SER A 198 22.41 -6.59 -8.93
C SER A 198 21.17 -5.85 -9.40
N LYS A 199 19.97 -6.31 -8.99
CA LYS A 199 18.70 -5.59 -9.19
C LYS A 199 18.77 -4.16 -8.65
N ALA A 200 19.35 -3.98 -7.46
CA ALA A 200 19.49 -2.68 -6.80
C ALA A 200 20.23 -1.60 -7.62
N LYS A 201 21.06 -1.98 -8.60
CA LYS A 201 21.76 -1.04 -9.50
C LYS A 201 20.83 -0.34 -10.49
N ASN A 202 19.68 -0.92 -10.80
CA ASN A 202 18.79 -0.47 -11.87
C ASN A 202 17.37 -0.27 -11.34
N VAL A 203 17.24 0.65 -10.38
CA VAL A 203 15.98 1.01 -9.71
C VAL A 203 15.84 2.53 -9.69
N GLN A 204 14.96 3.05 -10.56
CA GLN A 204 14.54 4.44 -10.49
C GLN A 204 13.52 4.58 -9.35
N VAL A 205 13.82 5.47 -8.40
CA VAL A 205 12.96 5.76 -7.24
C VAL A 205 12.31 7.12 -7.44
N GLU A 206 11.00 7.13 -7.66
CA GLU A 206 10.22 8.32 -8.02
C GLU A 206 9.23 8.69 -6.91
N PHE A 207 9.48 9.82 -6.24
CA PHE A 207 8.58 10.37 -5.21
C PHE A 207 7.66 11.46 -5.77
N ALA A 208 6.50 11.66 -5.14
CA ALA A 208 5.48 12.64 -5.55
C ALA A 208 5.07 12.50 -7.03
N ALA A 209 4.93 11.26 -7.51
CA ALA A 209 4.24 10.94 -8.75
C ALA A 209 2.72 11.15 -8.55
N GLU A 210 2.30 12.41 -8.54
CA GLU A 210 0.97 12.88 -8.16
C GLU A 210 0.45 13.90 -9.18
N CYS A 211 -0.83 13.83 -9.56
CA CYS A 211 -1.43 14.79 -10.48
C CYS A 211 -1.88 16.06 -9.75
N ALA A 212 -1.92 17.19 -10.47
CA ALA A 212 -2.20 18.50 -9.89
C ALA A 212 -3.62 18.63 -9.27
N THR A 213 -4.56 17.77 -9.66
CA THR A 213 -5.93 17.76 -9.11
C THR A 213 -6.48 16.34 -8.94
N CYS A 214 -7.44 16.18 -8.03
CA CYS A 214 -8.16 14.91 -7.80
C CYS A 214 -8.89 14.36 -9.05
N ASN A 215 -9.37 15.24 -9.93
CA ASN A 215 -10.14 14.87 -11.12
C ASN A 215 -9.29 14.77 -12.40
N ASP A 216 -7.96 14.82 -12.31
CA ASP A 216 -7.07 14.68 -13.47
C ASP A 216 -7.18 13.26 -14.06
N PRO A 217 -7.48 13.09 -15.37
CA PRO A 217 -7.62 11.78 -15.99
C PRO A 217 -6.32 10.96 -16.03
N ASN A 218 -5.15 11.54 -15.71
CA ASN A 218 -3.91 10.79 -15.55
C ASN A 218 -3.82 10.04 -14.21
N ASN A 219 -4.68 10.33 -13.22
CA ASN A 219 -4.71 9.64 -11.92
C ASN A 219 -4.98 8.12 -12.01
N THR A 220 -5.50 7.66 -13.15
CA THR A 220 -5.77 6.24 -13.44
C THR A 220 -4.86 5.67 -14.54
N LYS A 221 -3.92 6.46 -15.08
CA LYS A 221 -3.01 6.03 -16.16
C LYS A 221 -1.66 5.57 -15.59
N GLN A 222 -1.20 4.41 -16.05
CA GLN A 222 0.15 3.90 -15.81
C GLN A 222 1.20 4.91 -16.27
N LEU A 223 2.22 5.14 -15.42
CA LEU A 223 3.24 6.19 -15.61
C LEU A 223 2.64 7.59 -15.89
N GLY A 224 1.40 7.82 -15.44
CA GLY A 224 0.81 9.15 -15.32
C GLY A 224 1.59 10.00 -14.31
N CYS A 225 1.46 11.32 -14.48
CA CYS A 225 1.95 12.38 -13.59
C CYS A 225 3.35 12.12 -13.00
N LYS A 226 4.38 12.46 -13.80
CA LYS A 226 5.79 12.27 -13.44
C LYS A 226 6.15 13.08 -12.20
N GLY A 227 6.68 12.40 -11.19
CA GLY A 227 7.21 12.97 -9.96
C GLY A 227 8.69 13.32 -10.10
N LYS A 228 9.40 13.35 -8.96
CA LYS A 228 10.86 13.51 -8.93
C LYS A 228 11.52 12.14 -8.78
N VAL A 229 12.25 11.71 -9.81
CA VAL A 229 13.23 10.62 -9.67
C VAL A 229 14.39 11.14 -8.81
N VAL A 230 14.59 10.55 -7.64
CA VAL A 230 15.64 10.99 -6.68
C VAL A 230 16.91 10.16 -6.74
N ALA A 231 16.84 8.99 -7.38
CA ALA A 231 17.96 8.11 -7.69
C ALA A 231 17.59 7.13 -8.82
N SER A 232 18.58 6.69 -9.60
CA SER A 232 18.48 5.62 -10.61
C SER A 232 19.04 4.26 -10.12
N SER A 233 19.65 4.24 -8.94
CA SER A 233 20.18 3.06 -8.25
C SER A 233 20.08 3.24 -6.74
N VAL A 234 20.11 2.14 -5.99
CA VAL A 234 20.06 2.12 -4.53
C VAL A 234 21.14 1.21 -3.96
N GLU A 235 21.66 1.54 -2.78
CA GLU A 235 22.56 0.66 -2.03
C GLU A 235 21.74 -0.49 -1.44
N PHE A 236 22.12 -1.73 -1.72
CA PHE A 236 21.46 -2.92 -1.18
C PHE A 236 21.93 -3.19 0.25
N ILE A 237 21.02 -3.09 1.23
CA ILE A 237 21.37 -3.21 2.67
C ILE A 237 21.08 -4.62 3.19
N HIS A 238 19.90 -5.17 2.92
CA HIS A 238 19.50 -6.51 3.39
C HIS A 238 18.27 -7.03 2.63
N THR A 239 18.14 -8.36 2.50
CA THR A 239 16.91 -9.00 2.02
C THR A 239 16.56 -10.22 2.87
N ASN A 240 15.26 -10.48 3.06
CA ASN A 240 14.76 -11.71 3.66
C ASN A 240 13.64 -12.29 2.80
N LYS A 241 13.94 -13.42 2.15
CA LYS A 241 13.02 -14.15 1.26
C LYS A 241 11.84 -14.78 2.01
N ALA A 242 12.03 -15.18 3.27
CA ALA A 242 10.99 -15.81 4.08
C ALA A 242 10.07 -14.81 4.80
N LEU A 243 10.34 -13.50 4.66
CA LEU A 243 9.49 -12.40 5.10
C LEU A 243 9.24 -11.40 3.94
N ASP A 244 9.44 -11.88 2.70
CA ASP A 244 9.47 -11.16 1.42
C ASP A 244 9.71 -9.63 1.51
N TYR A 245 10.83 -9.22 2.11
CA TYR A 245 11.22 -7.81 2.19
C TYR A 245 12.68 -7.58 1.83
N THR A 246 12.96 -6.39 1.28
CA THR A 246 14.33 -5.87 1.09
C THR A 246 14.40 -4.46 1.65
N LEU A 247 15.44 -4.22 2.45
CA LEU A 247 15.89 -2.90 2.86
C LEU A 247 17.01 -2.43 1.92
N VAL A 248 16.86 -1.23 1.38
CA VAL A 248 17.86 -0.53 0.56
C VAL A 248 18.12 0.87 1.14
N LYS A 249 19.12 1.58 0.61
CA LYS A 249 19.40 2.98 0.95
C LYS A 249 19.50 3.83 -0.30
N ILE A 250 18.85 4.99 -0.28
CA ILE A 250 18.85 5.95 -1.37
C ILE A 250 20.01 6.92 -1.15
N ASN A 251 20.95 6.97 -2.10
CA ASN A 251 22.11 7.87 -2.05
C ASN A 251 21.76 9.28 -2.55
N SER A 252 20.77 9.91 -1.90
CA SER A 252 20.28 11.25 -2.23
C SER A 252 20.13 12.11 -0.98
N LYS A 253 20.37 13.43 -1.12
CA LYS A 253 20.21 14.41 -0.04
C LYS A 253 18.81 15.01 0.00
N ASP A 254 18.04 14.86 -1.07
CA ASP A 254 16.78 15.58 -1.31
C ASP A 254 15.55 14.83 -0.77
N LEU A 255 15.69 14.09 0.32
CA LEU A 255 14.65 13.19 0.84
C LEU A 255 13.78 13.81 1.94
N ALA A 256 14.27 14.84 2.63
CA ALA A 256 13.63 15.41 3.82
C ALA A 256 12.22 15.98 3.57
N SER A 257 11.91 16.43 2.35
CA SER A 257 10.59 16.94 1.94
C SER A 257 9.49 15.87 1.95
N TYR A 258 9.85 14.60 1.75
CA TYR A 258 8.93 13.47 1.69
C TYR A 258 8.62 12.88 3.09
N GLY A 259 9.42 13.26 4.10
CA GLY A 259 9.32 12.69 5.44
C GLY A 259 9.79 11.23 5.47
N TYR A 260 9.20 10.44 6.36
CA TYR A 260 9.40 8.99 6.45
C TYR A 260 8.23 8.35 7.21
N LEU A 261 8.10 7.03 7.09
CA LEU A 261 7.15 6.23 7.84
C LEU A 261 7.82 5.49 9.01
N THR A 262 6.99 5.13 9.98
CA THR A 262 7.35 4.51 11.25
C THR A 262 6.53 3.23 11.43
N ALA A 263 7.18 2.11 11.73
CA ALA A 263 6.53 0.86 12.04
C ALA A 263 6.00 0.84 13.48
N ARG A 264 4.88 0.15 13.71
CA ARG A 264 4.37 -0.15 15.05
C ARG A 264 5.06 -1.39 15.60
N GLU A 265 5.76 -1.26 16.73
CA GLU A 265 6.50 -2.40 17.29
C GLU A 265 5.58 -3.53 17.79
N SER A 266 4.31 -3.23 18.17
CA SER A 266 3.34 -4.25 18.56
C SER A 266 2.66 -4.99 17.40
N GLY A 267 2.99 -4.65 16.14
CA GLY A 267 2.40 -5.31 14.96
C GLY A 267 0.94 -4.92 14.68
N PRO A 268 0.26 -5.62 13.76
CA PRO A 268 -1.14 -5.40 13.40
C PRO A 268 -2.13 -5.96 14.43
N VAL A 269 -3.37 -5.47 14.41
CA VAL A 269 -4.49 -5.86 15.30
C VAL A 269 -5.73 -6.17 14.47
N LEU A 270 -6.35 -7.33 14.73
CA LEU A 270 -7.58 -7.77 14.05
C LEU A 270 -8.71 -6.72 14.18
N GLY A 271 -9.36 -6.39 13.07
CA GLY A 271 -10.48 -5.45 13.00
C GLY A 271 -10.10 -3.97 13.17
N GLU A 272 -8.82 -3.60 13.03
CA GLU A 272 -8.42 -2.19 12.96
C GLU A 272 -8.55 -1.63 11.54
N GLU A 273 -9.02 -0.37 11.43
CA GLU A 273 -9.15 0.33 10.14
C GLU A 273 -7.77 0.65 9.53
N ILE A 274 -7.63 0.44 8.23
CA ILE A 274 -6.37 0.59 7.50
C ILE A 274 -6.46 1.54 6.30
N TYR A 275 -5.30 2.03 5.86
CA TYR A 275 -5.13 2.62 4.53
C TYR A 275 -3.78 2.22 3.92
N ILE A 276 -3.76 2.13 2.59
CA ILE A 276 -2.60 1.71 1.80
C ILE A 276 -2.32 2.78 0.74
N PRO A 277 -1.29 3.64 0.92
CA PRO A 277 -0.74 4.48 -0.13
C PRO A 277 0.19 3.66 -1.05
N GLN A 278 -0.06 3.69 -2.36
CA GLN A 278 0.46 2.70 -3.31
C GLN A 278 0.57 3.21 -4.75
N HIS A 279 1.32 2.49 -5.60
CA HIS A 279 1.42 2.70 -7.06
C HIS A 279 0.86 1.50 -7.87
N PRO A 280 -0.44 1.19 -7.73
CA PRO A 280 -1.07 0.04 -8.39
C PRO A 280 -1.06 0.27 -9.91
N ALA A 281 -0.67 -0.76 -10.68
CA ALA A 281 -0.39 -0.71 -12.11
C ALA A 281 0.57 0.44 -12.54
N GLY A 282 1.37 0.99 -11.62
CA GLY A 282 2.26 2.14 -11.86
C GLY A 282 1.54 3.48 -12.05
N LYS A 283 0.27 3.57 -11.64
CA LYS A 283 -0.50 4.82 -11.61
C LYS A 283 0.20 5.87 -10.69
N PRO A 284 -0.18 7.15 -10.75
CA PRO A 284 0.12 8.13 -9.70
C PRO A 284 -0.24 7.59 -8.31
N THR A 285 0.29 8.17 -7.22
CA THR A 285 0.05 7.66 -5.86
C THR A 285 -1.45 7.60 -5.57
N ARG A 286 -1.98 6.40 -5.28
CA ARG A 286 -3.38 6.16 -4.88
C ARG A 286 -3.40 5.72 -3.43
N ILE A 287 -4.52 5.97 -2.75
CA ILE A 287 -4.78 5.52 -1.38
C ILE A 287 -6.06 4.69 -1.38
N ALA A 288 -5.91 3.38 -1.14
CA ALA A 288 -7.02 2.48 -0.85
C ALA A 288 -7.27 2.47 0.66
N ALA A 289 -8.50 2.71 1.07
CA ALA A 289 -8.92 2.76 2.48
C ALA A 289 -10.38 2.30 2.69
N LYS A 290 -11.02 1.79 1.63
CA LYS A 290 -12.46 1.48 1.59
C LYS A 290 -12.70 0.19 0.80
N LEU A 291 -13.89 -0.36 0.97
CA LEU A 291 -14.44 -1.50 0.23
C LEU A 291 -15.55 -1.03 -0.73
N ASP A 292 -16.01 -1.89 -1.65
CA ASP A 292 -17.12 -1.60 -2.60
C ASP A 292 -18.38 -1.00 -1.97
N ASN A 293 -18.66 -1.37 -0.73
CA ASN A 293 -19.83 -0.92 0.04
C ASN A 293 -19.62 0.44 0.75
N GLY A 294 -18.48 1.10 0.50
CA GLY A 294 -18.09 2.37 1.09
C GLY A 294 -17.65 2.33 2.55
N GLN A 295 -17.61 1.14 3.19
CA GLN A 295 -17.07 0.99 4.55
C GLN A 295 -15.54 1.13 4.55
N PRO A 296 -14.92 1.52 5.68
CA PRO A 296 -13.47 1.41 5.86
C PRO A 296 -12.99 -0.01 5.67
N GLY A 297 -11.79 -0.18 5.09
CA GLY A 297 -11.11 -1.46 5.08
C GLY A 297 -10.49 -1.76 6.45
N THR A 298 -10.51 -3.03 6.88
CA THR A 298 -9.88 -3.46 8.14
C THR A 298 -8.97 -4.68 7.96
N ILE A 299 -8.21 -5.02 8.99
CA ILE A 299 -7.49 -6.31 9.08
C ILE A 299 -8.52 -7.41 9.39
N GLU A 300 -8.87 -8.22 8.40
CA GLU A 300 -9.89 -9.28 8.49
C GLU A 300 -9.31 -10.64 8.93
N ASP A 301 -8.02 -10.89 8.68
CA ASP A 301 -7.31 -12.11 9.06
C ASP A 301 -5.93 -11.76 9.68
N MET A 302 -5.50 -12.57 10.65
CA MET A 302 -4.24 -12.44 11.40
C MET A 302 -3.35 -13.68 11.28
N GLY A 303 -3.77 -14.71 10.55
CA GLY A 303 -3.00 -15.94 10.29
C GLY A 303 -3.04 -16.32 8.82
N HIS A 304 -3.12 -15.32 7.93
CA HIS A 304 -3.32 -15.53 6.51
C HIS A 304 -2.11 -16.25 5.89
N ALA A 305 -2.33 -17.06 4.87
CA ALA A 305 -1.27 -17.80 4.18
C ALA A 305 -1.50 -17.69 2.68
N SER A 306 -0.93 -16.64 2.07
CA SER A 306 -1.04 -16.40 0.62
C SER A 306 0.31 -16.56 -0.08
N CYS A 307 1.24 -15.63 0.11
CA CYS A 307 2.60 -15.71 -0.44
C CYS A 307 3.64 -16.12 0.61
N VAL A 308 3.38 -15.81 1.89
CA VAL A 308 4.20 -16.14 3.06
C VAL A 308 3.29 -16.66 4.17
N ASP A 309 3.80 -17.53 5.05
CA ASP A 309 3.04 -18.01 6.20
C ASP A 309 2.80 -16.93 7.27
N ASP A 310 1.58 -16.88 7.80
CA ASP A 310 1.16 -16.03 8.92
C ASP A 310 1.27 -14.51 8.60
N GLU A 311 0.71 -14.13 7.46
CA GLU A 311 0.44 -12.76 7.02
C GLU A 311 -0.80 -12.17 7.75
N VAL A 312 -1.12 -10.90 7.48
CA VAL A 312 -2.49 -10.37 7.64
C VAL A 312 -3.24 -10.42 6.33
N GLY A 313 -4.56 -10.60 6.41
CA GLY A 313 -5.48 -10.49 5.28
C GLY A 313 -6.38 -9.26 5.39
N TYR A 314 -6.64 -8.59 4.27
CA TYR A 314 -7.61 -7.47 4.17
C TYR A 314 -8.25 -7.36 2.78
N MET A 315 -9.37 -6.66 2.67
CA MET A 315 -10.21 -6.62 1.45
C MET A 315 -10.08 -5.32 0.62
N VAL A 316 -9.11 -4.44 0.91
CA VAL A 316 -8.91 -3.18 0.13
C VAL A 316 -8.10 -3.41 -1.14
N ASP A 317 -8.40 -2.62 -2.17
CA ASP A 317 -7.85 -2.73 -3.53
C ASP A 317 -6.32 -2.62 -3.63
N THR A 318 -5.75 -3.45 -4.48
CA THR A 318 -4.35 -3.40 -4.96
C THR A 318 -4.28 -3.85 -6.43
N GLU A 319 -3.19 -3.56 -7.13
CA GLU A 319 -2.91 -4.15 -8.45
C GLU A 319 -1.44 -4.55 -8.52
N GLY A 320 -1.02 -5.24 -9.58
CA GLY A 320 0.41 -5.46 -9.83
C GLY A 320 1.18 -4.13 -9.75
N GLY A 321 2.28 -4.11 -9.00
CA GLY A 321 3.03 -2.89 -8.68
C GLY A 321 2.69 -2.26 -7.32
N SER A 322 1.59 -2.68 -6.67
CA SER A 322 1.33 -2.38 -5.26
C SER A 322 2.32 -3.08 -4.33
N SER A 323 2.94 -4.19 -4.75
CA SER A 323 4.01 -4.91 -4.06
C SER A 323 5.01 -3.97 -3.36
N GLY A 324 5.17 -4.13 -2.05
CA GLY A 324 6.05 -3.33 -1.21
C GLY A 324 5.39 -2.09 -0.61
N SER A 325 4.08 -1.88 -0.83
CA SER A 325 3.33 -0.80 -0.19
C SER A 325 3.23 -0.99 1.34
N PRO A 326 3.25 0.12 2.11
CA PRO A 326 2.97 0.08 3.53
C PRO A 326 1.47 -0.07 3.77
N VAL A 327 1.07 -1.01 4.62
CA VAL A 327 -0.26 -1.04 5.21
C VAL A 327 -0.20 -0.22 6.49
N LEU A 328 -0.96 0.87 6.58
CA LEU A 328 -0.97 1.76 7.75
C LEU A 328 -2.26 1.64 8.55
N SER A 329 -2.14 1.71 9.88
CA SER A 329 -3.28 1.92 10.77
C SER A 329 -3.86 3.32 10.55
N ALA A 330 -5.15 3.41 10.27
CA ALA A 330 -5.84 4.69 10.11
C ALA A 330 -5.89 5.51 11.42
N LYS A 331 -5.84 4.81 12.57
CA LYS A 331 -5.92 5.38 13.92
C LYS A 331 -4.66 6.15 14.34
N ASP A 332 -3.49 5.56 14.10
CA ASP A 332 -2.20 6.07 14.62
C ASP A 332 -1.21 6.46 13.51
N ASN A 333 -1.48 6.07 12.26
CA ASN A 333 -0.66 6.36 11.08
C ASN A 333 0.77 5.80 11.17
N SER A 334 0.96 4.71 11.93
CA SER A 334 2.09 3.80 11.83
C SER A 334 1.87 2.77 10.69
N VAL A 335 2.96 2.19 10.20
CA VAL A 335 2.92 1.00 9.33
C VAL A 335 2.75 -0.22 10.22
N ILE A 336 1.83 -1.12 9.85
CA ILE A 336 1.48 -2.35 10.58
C ILE A 336 1.78 -3.63 9.79
N ALA A 337 1.87 -3.54 8.45
CA ALA A 337 2.31 -4.63 7.58
C ALA A 337 2.91 -4.10 6.26
N LEU A 338 3.57 -4.98 5.51
CA LEU A 338 4.13 -4.72 4.18
C LEU A 338 3.38 -5.59 3.15
N HIS A 339 2.62 -4.97 2.26
CA HIS A 339 1.85 -5.71 1.24
C HIS A 339 2.78 -6.46 0.29
N ASN A 340 2.44 -7.72 -0.02
CA ASN A 340 3.28 -8.62 -0.80
C ASN A 340 2.53 -9.65 -1.67
N CYS A 341 1.21 -9.79 -1.54
CA CYS A 341 0.44 -10.81 -2.25
C CYS A 341 -0.95 -10.31 -2.66
N GLY A 342 -1.33 -10.54 -3.92
CA GLY A 342 -2.65 -10.22 -4.44
C GLY A 342 -3.69 -11.31 -4.14
N GLY A 343 -4.91 -10.88 -3.83
CA GLY A 343 -6.08 -11.73 -3.69
C GLY A 343 -7.33 -10.92 -3.35
N CYS A 344 -8.52 -11.51 -3.46
CA CYS A 344 -9.72 -10.81 -2.97
C CYS A 344 -9.61 -10.50 -1.47
N LEU A 345 -9.04 -11.44 -0.72
CA LEU A 345 -8.35 -11.16 0.53
C LEU A 345 -6.86 -11.00 0.18
N ASN A 346 -6.36 -9.76 0.25
CA ASN A 346 -4.99 -9.38 -0.07
C ASN A 346 -4.05 -9.67 1.12
N GLY A 347 -2.82 -10.10 0.83
CA GLY A 347 -1.82 -10.50 1.83
C GLY A 347 -0.78 -9.40 2.13
N ALA A 348 -0.37 -9.30 3.41
CA ALA A 348 0.76 -8.49 3.84
C ALA A 348 1.58 -9.12 4.99
N VAL A 349 2.91 -9.06 4.88
CA VAL A 349 3.84 -9.50 5.94
C VAL A 349 3.78 -8.54 7.12
N LYS A 350 3.48 -9.07 8.31
CA LYS A 350 3.35 -8.31 9.56
C LYS A 350 4.64 -7.55 9.89
N ILE A 351 4.53 -6.26 10.23
CA ILE A 351 5.71 -5.40 10.37
C ILE A 351 6.59 -5.75 11.58
N ASP A 352 6.01 -6.34 12.64
CA ASP A 352 6.75 -6.77 13.83
C ASP A 352 7.74 -7.89 13.50
N LYS A 353 7.39 -8.80 12.57
CA LYS A 353 8.33 -9.81 12.05
C LYS A 353 9.54 -9.14 11.39
N ILE A 354 9.30 -8.14 10.54
CA ILE A 354 10.33 -7.38 9.81
C ILE A 354 11.19 -6.57 10.79
N VAL A 355 10.58 -5.87 11.75
CA VAL A 355 11.28 -5.12 12.81
C VAL A 355 12.13 -6.06 13.67
N LYS A 356 11.62 -7.23 14.06
CA LYS A 356 12.35 -8.26 14.81
C LYS A 356 13.53 -8.83 14.01
N ASP A 357 13.38 -9.01 12.70
CA ASP A 357 14.45 -9.43 11.81
C ASP A 357 15.56 -8.36 11.71
N LEU A 358 15.18 -7.11 11.46
CA LEU A 358 16.10 -5.96 11.37
C LEU A 358 16.80 -5.64 12.70
N LYS A 359 16.12 -5.79 13.85
CA LYS A 359 16.74 -5.68 15.18
C LYS A 359 17.77 -6.80 15.39
N ARG A 360 17.43 -8.06 15.06
CA ARG A 360 18.32 -9.23 15.22
C ARG A 360 19.63 -9.09 14.45
N ILE A 361 19.59 -8.47 13.27
CA ILE A 361 20.79 -8.26 12.41
C ILE A 361 21.42 -6.86 12.55
N ASN A 362 20.94 -6.04 13.49
CA ASN A 362 21.39 -4.66 13.73
C ASN A 362 21.34 -3.74 12.50
N LYS A 363 20.24 -3.80 11.71
CA LYS A 363 20.00 -2.98 10.51
C LYS A 363 18.68 -2.20 10.55
N LEU A 364 18.03 -2.09 11.70
CA LEU A 364 16.84 -1.24 11.85
C LEU A 364 17.23 0.25 11.73
N PRO A 365 16.62 1.06 10.84
CA PRO A 365 16.93 2.48 10.71
C PRO A 365 16.66 3.30 11.99
N LYS A 366 17.39 4.41 12.19
CA LYS A 366 17.03 5.37 13.24
C LYS A 366 15.64 5.96 12.98
N ASN A 367 14.88 6.17 14.05
CA ASN A 367 13.50 6.64 14.01
C ASN A 367 12.56 5.78 13.13
N ALA A 368 12.87 4.49 12.95
CA ALA A 368 12.01 3.55 12.24
C ALA A 368 10.73 3.16 13.00
N LEU A 369 10.65 3.45 14.31
CA LEU A 369 9.54 3.01 15.17
C LEU A 369 8.72 4.20 15.65
N ASP A 370 7.43 3.97 15.87
CA ASP A 370 6.43 4.98 16.27
C ASP A 370 6.53 5.47 17.73
N GLY A 371 7.37 4.83 18.55
CA GLY A 371 7.51 5.12 19.98
C GLY A 371 6.73 4.17 20.90
N GLY A 372 6.06 3.15 20.36
CA GLY A 372 5.46 2.07 21.15
C GLY A 372 4.09 2.37 21.76
N ILE A 373 3.29 3.23 21.13
CA ILE A 373 1.91 3.50 21.54
C ILE A 373 1.02 2.33 21.11
N SER A 374 1.13 1.20 21.83
CA SER A 374 0.33 0.01 21.56
C SER A 374 -1.17 0.32 21.64
N PRO A 375 -1.97 0.07 20.59
CA PRO A 375 -3.40 0.28 20.65
C PRO A 375 -4.02 -0.70 21.63
N THR A 376 -4.77 -0.20 22.62
CA THR A 376 -5.66 -1.06 23.41
C THR A 376 -6.62 -1.76 22.46
N PRO A 377 -6.69 -3.11 22.43
CA PRO A 377 -7.61 -3.81 21.55
C PRO A 377 -9.06 -3.47 21.94
N LYS A 378 -9.92 -3.38 20.94
CA LYS A 378 -11.36 -3.16 21.14
C LYS A 378 -11.92 -4.30 22.01
N PRO A 379 -12.69 -4.03 23.07
CA PRO A 379 -13.30 -5.08 23.87
C PRO A 379 -14.13 -6.03 22.99
N SER A 380 -13.91 -7.34 23.15
CA SER A 380 -14.75 -8.33 22.51
C SER A 380 -16.11 -8.37 23.22
N ASP A 381 -17.21 -8.30 22.46
CA ASP A 381 -18.60 -8.41 22.97
C ASP A 381 -18.97 -9.84 23.43
N LYS A 382 -18.03 -10.53 24.09
CA LYS A 382 -18.22 -11.84 24.69
C LYS A 382 -18.74 -11.62 26.12
N PRO A 383 -20.00 -11.98 26.45
CA PRO A 383 -20.57 -11.68 27.75
C PRO A 383 -19.81 -12.38 28.87
N THR A 384 -19.26 -11.59 29.79
CA THR A 384 -18.62 -12.06 31.02
C THR A 384 -19.65 -12.83 31.85
N PRO A 385 -19.33 -14.01 32.41
CA PRO A 385 -20.22 -14.68 33.36
C PRO A 385 -20.49 -13.75 34.55
N LYS A 386 -21.77 -13.61 34.91
CA LYS A 386 -22.22 -12.72 35.98
C LYS A 386 -21.62 -13.18 37.32
N PRO A 387 -20.93 -12.31 38.08
CA PRO A 387 -20.34 -12.71 39.35
C PRO A 387 -21.43 -13.01 40.38
N THR A 388 -21.42 -14.23 40.91
CA THR A 388 -22.16 -14.62 42.11
C THR A 388 -21.33 -14.29 43.33
N TYR A 389 -21.67 -13.19 44.00
CA TYR A 389 -21.23 -12.91 45.37
C TYR A 389 -22.40 -13.18 46.30
N ASP A 390 -22.25 -14.14 47.20
CA ASP A 390 -23.12 -14.26 48.37
C ASP A 390 -22.75 -13.18 49.39
N PRO A 391 -23.73 -12.58 50.11
CA PRO A 391 -23.46 -11.63 51.17
C PRO A 391 -23.06 -12.33 52.48
N THR A 392 -22.11 -11.76 53.20
CA THR A 392 -21.82 -12.08 54.61
C THR A 392 -21.99 -10.83 55.47
N ASP A 393 -22.37 -11.03 56.72
CA ASP A 393 -23.00 -10.01 57.58
C ASP A 393 -22.12 -8.82 58.01
N SER A 394 -22.77 -7.63 57.96
CA SER A 394 -22.99 -6.64 59.04
C SER A 394 -21.83 -6.13 59.94
N PRO A 395 -21.97 -4.92 60.55
CA PRO A 395 -20.83 -4.07 60.86
C PRO A 395 -20.33 -4.13 62.31
N SER A 396 -19.23 -3.40 62.57
CA SER A 396 -18.89 -2.86 63.89
C SER A 396 -18.77 -1.34 63.79
N ASP A 397 -19.41 -0.62 64.71
CA ASP A 397 -19.16 0.80 64.97
C ASP A 397 -17.95 0.97 65.89
N ASP A 398 -17.22 2.10 65.78
CA ASP A 398 -16.88 2.98 66.91
C ASP A 398 -16.27 4.32 66.40
N PRO A 399 -16.53 5.48 67.02
CA PRO A 399 -15.98 6.78 66.60
C PRO A 399 -14.89 7.32 67.55
N SER A 400 -14.10 8.29 67.09
CA SER A 400 -13.31 9.17 67.97
C SER A 400 -13.07 10.57 67.38
N ASP A 401 -13.66 11.59 67.99
CA ASP A 401 -13.28 13.00 67.80
C ASP A 401 -12.05 13.34 68.68
N ASP A 402 -11.12 14.18 68.18
CA ASP A 402 -10.94 15.58 68.63
C ASP A 402 -9.84 16.29 67.79
N PRO A 403 -9.77 17.65 67.75
CA PRO A 403 -8.92 18.41 66.82
C PRO A 403 -7.65 19.01 67.47
N SER A 404 -6.86 19.75 66.66
CA SER A 404 -5.94 20.78 67.15
C SER A 404 -5.76 21.90 66.12
N ASP A 405 -6.04 23.13 66.53
CA ASP A 405 -5.49 24.36 65.94
C ASP A 405 -3.98 24.49 66.37
N ASP A 406 -3.16 25.49 66.04
CA ASP A 406 -3.35 26.79 65.35
C ASP A 406 -2.07 27.12 64.48
N PRO A 407 -1.52 28.34 64.25
CA PRO A 407 -1.18 28.74 62.87
C PRO A 407 0.28 29.20 62.65
N THR A 408 0.63 29.61 61.42
CA THR A 408 1.64 30.68 61.23
C THR A 408 1.53 31.44 59.90
N THR A 409 1.92 32.72 59.94
CA THR A 409 1.92 33.69 58.81
C THR A 409 3.06 33.44 57.79
N LYS A 410 3.18 34.06 56.60
CA LYS A 410 2.70 35.36 56.05
C LYS A 410 2.74 35.33 54.49
N PRO A 411 2.07 36.23 53.72
CA PRO A 411 1.82 36.04 52.28
C PRO A 411 2.48 37.04 51.31
N THR A 412 2.42 36.70 50.01
CA THR A 412 2.61 37.58 48.82
C THR A 412 1.75 37.06 47.63
N THR A 413 1.60 37.74 46.48
CA THR A 413 1.04 39.09 46.23
C THR A 413 0.47 39.17 44.80
N LYS A 414 -0.81 39.61 44.63
CA LYS A 414 -1.49 39.94 43.35
C LYS A 414 -1.74 38.76 42.37
N PRO A 415 -2.66 38.86 41.37
CA PRO A 415 -3.33 40.06 40.83
C PRO A 415 -4.83 40.27 41.13
N THR A 416 -5.21 41.54 41.07
CA THR A 416 -6.53 42.17 40.77
C THR A 416 -7.57 41.26 40.08
N SER A 417 -8.79 41.07 40.62
CA SER A 417 -9.97 41.98 40.60
C SER A 417 -10.48 42.32 39.18
N GLN A 418 -11.78 42.27 38.86
CA GLN A 418 -12.95 42.65 39.68
C GLN A 418 -14.28 42.03 39.15
N PRO A 419 -15.23 41.59 40.00
CA PRO A 419 -16.61 41.24 39.62
C PRO A 419 -17.63 42.38 39.91
N SER A 420 -18.81 42.34 39.29
CA SER A 420 -19.91 43.32 39.51
C SER A 420 -21.28 42.66 39.80
N THR A 421 -22.28 43.45 40.22
CA THR A 421 -23.26 43.10 41.26
C THR A 421 -24.67 42.63 40.83
N LYS A 422 -25.30 41.84 41.73
CA LYS A 422 -26.75 41.55 41.96
C LYS A 422 -27.62 42.82 42.14
N PRO A 423 -28.97 42.75 42.41
CA PRO A 423 -29.99 41.65 42.38
C PRO A 423 -31.22 42.04 41.47
N THR A 424 -32.43 41.43 41.36
CA THR A 424 -33.48 40.93 42.33
C THR A 424 -34.52 39.96 41.67
N LYS A 425 -35.78 39.86 42.18
CA LYS A 425 -36.92 38.97 41.77
C LYS A 425 -38.26 39.80 41.88
N LYS A 426 -39.49 39.38 41.49
CA LYS A 426 -40.05 38.01 41.38
C LYS A 426 -41.07 37.67 40.22
N PRO A 427 -42.43 37.68 40.33
CA PRO A 427 -43.14 36.43 39.95
C PRO A 427 -44.15 36.44 38.77
N THR A 428 -44.15 35.31 38.04
CA THR A 428 -45.27 34.52 37.48
C THR A 428 -46.43 35.13 36.66
N THR A 429 -46.72 34.51 35.50
CA THR A 429 -48.05 33.96 35.10
C THR A 429 -47.92 32.81 34.07
N LYS A 430 -48.99 32.01 33.88
CA LYS A 430 -49.24 30.98 32.83
C LYS A 430 -50.32 31.53 31.85
N PRO A 431 -50.79 30.85 30.76
CA PRO A 431 -50.59 29.46 30.28
C PRO A 431 -49.81 29.44 28.92
N THR A 432 -49.93 28.56 27.90
CA THR A 432 -50.86 27.47 27.49
C THR A 432 -50.18 26.49 26.50
N ASN A 433 -50.69 25.26 26.34
CA ASN A 433 -50.25 24.29 25.31
C ASN A 433 -51.27 24.20 24.14
N ARG A 434 -50.80 24.14 22.87
CA ARG A 434 -51.50 23.40 21.77
C ARG A 434 -50.65 23.18 20.49
N PRO A 435 -50.44 21.94 20.04
CA PRO A 435 -50.08 21.63 18.65
C PRO A 435 -51.30 21.42 17.72
N ARG A 436 -51.13 21.61 16.40
CA ARG A 436 -52.06 21.16 15.33
C ARG A 436 -51.38 20.09 14.44
N PRO A 437 -52.13 19.32 13.62
CA PRO A 437 -51.78 17.92 13.36
C PRO A 437 -51.41 17.60 11.91
N SER A 438 -50.75 16.45 11.73
CA SER A 438 -50.72 15.66 10.48
C SER A 438 -51.76 14.53 10.54
N THR A 439 -52.18 14.03 9.37
CA THR A 439 -53.30 13.08 9.21
C THR A 439 -52.86 11.63 8.97
N PRO A 440 -53.65 10.61 9.37
CA PRO A 440 -53.30 9.20 9.22
C PRO A 440 -53.91 8.50 7.99
N ARG A 441 -53.25 7.44 7.51
CA ARG A 441 -53.85 6.31 6.76
C ARG A 441 -53.35 4.97 7.36
N PRO A 442 -54.05 3.84 7.14
CA PRO A 442 -54.14 2.78 8.15
C PRO A 442 -53.21 1.58 7.92
N ALA A 443 -53.00 0.81 8.99
CA ALA A 443 -52.24 -0.43 8.98
C ALA A 443 -52.98 -1.60 8.30
N THR A 444 -52.20 -2.54 7.76
CA THR A 444 -52.63 -3.92 7.42
C THR A 444 -51.79 -4.93 8.22
N LYS A 445 -52.23 -6.20 8.22
CA LYS A 445 -52.00 -7.13 9.34
C LYS A 445 -50.72 -7.97 9.22
N LYS A 446 -50.06 -8.18 10.36
CA LYS A 446 -49.12 -9.28 10.61
C LYS A 446 -49.87 -10.64 10.69
N PRO A 447 -49.34 -11.71 10.08
CA PRO A 447 -49.41 -13.06 10.64
C PRO A 447 -48.07 -13.47 11.30
N SER A 448 -48.09 -14.45 12.18
CA SER A 448 -46.90 -14.96 12.88
C SER A 448 -46.60 -16.40 12.44
N SER A 449 -45.33 -16.75 12.22
CA SER A 449 -44.90 -18.15 12.13
C SER A 449 -43.49 -18.38 12.72
N LYS A 450 -43.47 -19.20 13.78
CA LYS A 450 -42.35 -19.89 14.45
C LYS A 450 -43.08 -20.90 15.38
N PRO A 451 -42.65 -22.15 15.59
CA PRO A 451 -41.28 -22.64 15.52
C PRO A 451 -41.03 -23.95 14.74
N THR A 452 -39.75 -24.18 14.42
CA THR A 452 -39.11 -25.49 14.62
C THR A 452 -37.62 -25.31 14.90
N SER A 453 -37.07 -26.13 15.79
CA SER A 453 -35.64 -26.14 16.12
C SER A 453 -35.11 -27.57 16.13
N ARG A 454 -34.27 -27.90 15.14
CA ARG A 454 -33.31 -29.02 15.17
C ARG A 454 -31.99 -28.53 14.57
N PRO A 455 -30.84 -29.06 15.00
CA PRO A 455 -29.55 -28.58 14.53
C PRO A 455 -29.29 -29.00 13.08
N SER A 456 -29.05 -28.02 12.20
CA SER A 456 -28.47 -28.27 10.87
C SER A 456 -26.95 -28.31 10.99
N SER A 457 -26.39 -29.49 11.20
CA SER A 457 -24.94 -29.74 11.18
C SER A 457 -24.40 -29.75 9.73
N GLY A 458 -24.73 -28.71 8.96
CA GLY A 458 -24.46 -28.65 7.52
C GLY A 458 -24.56 -27.27 6.88
N ALA A 459 -25.10 -26.23 7.54
CA ALA A 459 -25.02 -24.88 6.99
C ALA A 459 -23.57 -24.37 7.06
N LYS A 460 -22.95 -24.15 5.90
CA LYS A 460 -21.54 -23.71 5.78
C LYS A 460 -21.39 -22.23 6.13
N LYS A 461 -20.38 -21.91 6.93
CA LYS A 461 -20.08 -20.53 7.34
C LYS A 461 -19.49 -19.73 6.19
N VAL A 462 -19.33 -18.42 6.41
CA VAL A 462 -18.60 -17.56 5.47
C VAL A 462 -17.18 -18.11 5.25
N TRP A 463 -16.74 -18.08 4.00
CA TRP A 463 -15.48 -18.62 3.50
C TRP A 463 -15.29 -20.16 3.57
N GLU A 464 -16.26 -20.92 4.10
CA GLU A 464 -16.24 -22.39 3.99
C GLU A 464 -16.64 -22.85 2.57
N GLN A 465 -16.03 -23.95 2.08
CA GLN A 465 -16.38 -24.54 0.78
C GLN A 465 -17.82 -25.05 0.77
N CYS A 466 -18.53 -24.82 -0.34
CA CYS A 466 -19.91 -25.21 -0.58
C CYS A 466 -20.14 -25.83 -1.97
N GLY A 467 -19.08 -26.07 -2.75
CA GLY A 467 -19.19 -26.68 -4.07
C GLY A 467 -17.83 -26.99 -4.67
N GLY A 468 -17.88 -27.66 -5.82
CA GLY A 468 -16.71 -28.19 -6.51
C GLY A 468 -17.03 -29.54 -7.16
N LYS A 469 -16.33 -29.85 -8.26
CA LYS A 469 -16.46 -31.08 -9.07
C LYS A 469 -16.50 -32.39 -8.27
N ASP A 470 -15.64 -32.48 -7.24
CA ASP A 470 -15.52 -33.66 -6.36
C ASP A 470 -16.00 -33.38 -4.91
N TYR A 471 -16.67 -32.26 -4.67
CA TYR A 471 -17.05 -31.83 -3.32
C TYR A 471 -18.30 -32.55 -2.80
N THR A 472 -18.12 -33.44 -1.82
CA THR A 472 -19.19 -34.27 -1.21
C THR A 472 -19.82 -33.68 0.05
N GLY A 473 -19.41 -32.48 0.47
CA GLY A 473 -19.96 -31.81 1.65
C GLY A 473 -21.28 -31.08 1.37
N SER A 474 -21.85 -30.46 2.40
CA SER A 474 -23.06 -29.63 2.24
C SER A 474 -22.79 -28.42 1.33
N THR A 475 -23.71 -28.17 0.40
CA THR A 475 -23.69 -27.04 -0.53
C THR A 475 -24.47 -25.82 -0.02
N SER A 476 -25.18 -25.96 1.10
CA SER A 476 -25.98 -24.89 1.71
C SER A 476 -25.10 -24.01 2.60
N CYS A 477 -25.06 -22.71 2.29
CA CYS A 477 -24.44 -21.70 3.15
C CYS A 477 -25.38 -21.28 4.31
N GLY A 478 -24.82 -20.60 5.31
CA GLY A 478 -25.57 -19.97 6.41
C GLY A 478 -26.44 -18.80 5.97
N GLU A 479 -27.20 -18.24 6.92
CA GLU A 479 -28.07 -17.08 6.68
C GLU A 479 -27.24 -15.89 6.15
N HIS A 480 -27.79 -15.20 5.14
CA HIS A 480 -27.14 -14.08 4.41
C HIS A 480 -25.85 -14.45 3.64
N LEU A 481 -25.61 -15.74 3.36
CA LEU A 481 -24.49 -16.19 2.53
C LEU A 481 -24.96 -16.87 1.24
N THR A 482 -24.18 -16.74 0.17
CA THR A 482 -24.43 -17.33 -1.15
C THR A 482 -23.26 -18.20 -1.57
N CYS A 483 -23.52 -19.39 -2.12
CA CYS A 483 -22.48 -20.25 -2.67
C CYS A 483 -22.06 -19.74 -4.05
N VAL A 484 -20.88 -19.12 -4.16
CA VAL A 484 -20.33 -18.58 -5.41
C VAL A 484 -19.23 -19.49 -5.92
N ARG A 485 -19.28 -19.82 -7.22
CA ARG A 485 -18.26 -20.65 -7.87
C ARG A 485 -17.02 -19.84 -8.17
N VAL A 486 -15.85 -20.31 -7.70
CA VAL A 486 -14.55 -19.71 -7.99
C VAL A 486 -13.96 -20.35 -9.25
N ASP A 487 -13.91 -21.67 -9.31
CA ASP A 487 -13.46 -22.46 -10.46
C ASP A 487 -14.29 -23.76 -10.62
N GLU A 488 -13.86 -24.76 -11.39
CA GLU A 488 -14.62 -26.01 -11.52
C GLU A 488 -14.53 -26.92 -10.27
N TRP A 489 -13.44 -26.84 -9.51
CA TRP A 489 -13.14 -27.66 -8.33
C TRP A 489 -13.55 -26.99 -7.02
N TYR A 490 -13.82 -25.68 -7.01
CA TYR A 490 -14.11 -24.92 -5.79
C TYR A 490 -15.25 -23.88 -5.93
N SER A 491 -16.22 -23.95 -5.01
CA SER A 491 -17.20 -22.89 -4.72
C SER A 491 -17.22 -22.58 -3.22
N GLN A 492 -17.43 -21.32 -2.86
CA GLN A 492 -17.29 -20.81 -1.50
C GLN A 492 -18.52 -20.00 -1.04
N CYS A 493 -18.82 -20.06 0.26
CA CYS A 493 -19.87 -19.24 0.86
C CYS A 493 -19.41 -17.80 1.09
N VAL A 494 -19.92 -16.86 0.29
CA VAL A 494 -19.61 -15.42 0.38
C VAL A 494 -20.84 -14.63 0.85
N PRO A 495 -20.69 -13.40 1.39
CA PRO A 495 -21.83 -12.55 1.75
C PRO A 495 -22.81 -12.31 0.59
N GLY A 496 -24.11 -12.41 0.87
CA GLY A 496 -25.18 -12.39 -0.13
C GLY A 496 -25.43 -11.02 -0.77
N ILE A 497 -24.73 -10.75 -1.87
CA ILE A 497 -25.00 -9.65 -2.80
C ILE A 497 -26.41 -9.75 -3.40
N GLY A 498 -27.26 -8.76 -3.12
CA GLY A 498 -28.69 -8.76 -3.44
C GLY A 498 -29.04 -8.49 -4.91
N PHE A 499 -28.63 -9.37 -5.82
CA PHE A 499 -28.96 -9.28 -7.25
C PHE A 499 -30.38 -9.79 -7.56
N HIS A 500 -31.35 -8.88 -7.52
CA HIS A 500 -32.66 -9.11 -8.15
C HIS A 500 -32.55 -8.95 -9.66
N TRP A 501 -32.70 -10.05 -10.40
CA TRP A 501 -32.90 -10.03 -11.85
C TRP A 501 -34.35 -9.65 -12.18
N ASN A 502 -34.53 -8.77 -13.16
CA ASN A 502 -35.77 -8.43 -13.84
C ASN A 502 -35.44 -7.89 -15.24
#